data_AF-A0A7K5BVH5-F1
#
_entry.id   AF-A0A7K5BVH5-F1
#
_cell.length_a   1.000
_cell.length_b   1.000
_cell.length_c   1.000
_cell.angle_alpha   90.00
_cell.angle_beta   90.00
_cell.angle_gamma   90.00
#
_symmetry.space_group_name_H-M   'P 1'
#
loop_
_entity.id
_entity.type
_entity.pdbx_description
1 polymer ?
#
loop_
_entity_poly.entity_id
_entity_poly.type
_entity_poly.pdbx_seq_one_letter_code
_entity_poly.pdbx_strand_id
1 'polypeptide(L)'
;HLATSLPLPSERDHLRPRIDLVVFIIDIKSKYSLKNVETSLAHVDASFFLGKVCFLVTGVGRVNVCSIEMNAVCKLGETYCSPVLFCELELEGIRNATAQRLVRMLGICAGHTPGVSALSFVSLMRKSDDD
;
A
#
# COMPACT_ATOMS: atom_id res chain seq x y z
N HIS A 1 -17.13 -17.31 -12.79
CA HIS A 1 -17.23 -16.78 -11.42
C HIS A 1 -16.41 -15.51 -11.31
N LEU A 2 -16.93 -14.47 -10.66
CA LEU A 2 -16.16 -13.25 -10.36
C LEU A 2 -15.37 -13.49 -9.06
N ALA A 3 -14.06 -13.27 -9.09
CA ALA A 3 -13.23 -13.41 -7.89
C ALA A 3 -13.51 -12.24 -6.92
N THR A 4 -13.70 -12.54 -5.64
CA THR A 4 -13.96 -11.54 -4.59
C THR A 4 -12.75 -11.29 -3.70
N SER A 5 -11.67 -12.06 -3.86
CA SER A 5 -10.49 -12.01 -3.00
C SER A 5 -9.21 -12.32 -3.79
N LEU A 6 -8.07 -11.91 -3.25
CA LEU A 6 -6.73 -12.29 -3.66
C LEU A 6 -6.22 -13.47 -2.81
N PRO A 7 -5.36 -14.37 -3.35
CA PRO A 7 -4.99 -14.43 -4.76
C PRO A 7 -6.18 -14.84 -5.62
N LEU A 8 -6.18 -14.42 -6.87
CA LEU A 8 -7.24 -14.83 -7.80
C LEU A 8 -7.20 -16.37 -7.99
N PRO A 9 -8.36 -17.04 -8.20
CA PRO A 9 -8.47 -18.51 -8.27
C PRO A 9 -7.67 -19.15 -9.40
N SER A 10 -6.89 -20.23 -9.21
CA SER A 10 -5.90 -20.77 -10.18
C SER A 10 -6.40 -21.17 -11.58
N GLU A 11 -7.71 -21.14 -11.82
CA GLU A 11 -8.33 -21.37 -13.11
C GLU A 11 -7.84 -20.35 -14.15
N ARG A 12 -7.22 -20.83 -15.24
CA ARG A 12 -6.63 -20.01 -16.31
C ARG A 12 -5.48 -19.10 -15.85
N ASP A 13 -4.58 -19.61 -15.02
CA ASP A 13 -3.39 -18.88 -14.57
C ASP A 13 -2.57 -18.24 -15.70
N HIS A 14 -2.47 -18.89 -16.87
CA HIS A 14 -1.75 -18.35 -18.04
C HIS A 14 -2.38 -17.09 -18.66
N LEU A 15 -3.65 -16.80 -18.38
CA LEU A 15 -4.34 -15.58 -18.82
C LEU A 15 -4.46 -14.54 -17.70
N ARG A 16 -4.06 -14.89 -16.47
CA ARG A 16 -4.27 -14.03 -15.31
C ARG A 16 -3.16 -12.98 -15.23
N PRO A 17 -3.52 -11.70 -15.04
CA PRO A 17 -2.55 -10.69 -14.66
C PRO A 17 -1.90 -11.03 -13.32
N ARG A 18 -0.58 -11.17 -13.31
CA ARG A 18 0.19 -11.25 -12.06
C ARG A 18 0.09 -9.90 -11.36
N ILE A 19 -0.21 -9.93 -10.06
CA ILE A 19 -0.26 -8.74 -9.21
C ILE A 19 0.96 -8.78 -8.29
N ASP A 20 1.87 -7.84 -8.48
CA ASP A 20 3.11 -7.76 -7.70
C ASP A 20 3.03 -6.80 -6.52
N LEU A 21 2.15 -5.80 -6.58
CA LEU A 21 1.97 -4.79 -5.54
C LEU A 21 0.51 -4.35 -5.49
N VAL A 22 -0.04 -4.27 -4.29
CA VAL A 22 -1.36 -3.67 -4.01
C VAL A 22 -1.15 -2.39 -3.22
N VAL A 23 -1.65 -1.26 -3.74
CA VAL A 23 -1.58 0.04 -3.06
C VAL A 23 -2.97 0.48 -2.68
N PHE A 24 -3.25 0.57 -1.38
CA PHE A 24 -4.50 1.11 -0.86
C PHE A 24 -4.37 2.62 -0.71
N ILE A 25 -5.10 3.38 -1.53
CA ILE A 25 -5.12 4.83 -1.47
C ILE A 25 -6.19 5.26 -0.45
N ILE A 26 -5.77 6.02 0.56
CA ILE A 26 -6.62 6.54 1.63
C ILE A 26 -6.69 8.06 1.49
N ASP A 27 -7.87 8.62 1.27
CA ASP A 27 -8.10 10.06 1.38
C ASP A 27 -8.42 10.41 2.83
N ILE A 28 -7.52 11.15 3.48
CA ILE A 28 -7.63 11.49 4.91
C ILE A 28 -8.82 12.43 5.20
N LYS A 29 -9.39 13.05 4.17
CA LYS A 29 -10.59 13.88 4.27
C LYS A 29 -11.88 13.06 4.29
N SER A 30 -11.82 11.78 3.97
CA SER A 30 -12.98 10.90 3.79
C SER A 30 -12.94 9.70 4.72
N LYS A 31 -13.74 9.72 5.80
CA LYS A 31 -13.92 8.54 6.68
C LYS A 31 -14.39 7.31 5.90
N TYR A 32 -15.17 7.52 4.83
CA TYR A 32 -15.61 6.45 3.94
C TYR A 32 -14.43 5.79 3.21
N SER A 33 -13.42 6.57 2.78
CA SER A 33 -12.21 6.04 2.16
C SER A 33 -11.48 5.08 3.09
N LEU A 34 -11.24 5.48 4.35
CA LEU A 34 -10.64 4.59 5.34
C LEU A 34 -11.51 3.35 5.58
N LYS A 35 -12.83 3.53 5.74
CA LYS A 35 -13.72 2.39 6.01
C LYS A 35 -13.72 1.37 4.87
N ASN A 36 -13.71 1.85 3.63
CA ASN A 36 -13.65 1.01 2.45
C ASN A 36 -12.34 0.23 2.36
N VAL A 37 -11.21 0.84 2.76
CA VAL A 37 -9.92 0.16 2.85
C VAL A 37 -9.96 -0.91 3.93
N GLU A 38 -10.43 -0.60 5.14
CA GLU A 38 -10.58 -1.59 6.23
C GLU A 38 -11.37 -2.82 5.80
N THR A 39 -12.50 -2.62 5.10
CA THR A 39 -13.33 -3.74 4.61
C THR A 39 -12.65 -4.51 3.47
N SER A 40 -11.90 -3.83 2.60
CA SER A 40 -11.21 -4.45 1.46
C SER A 40 -10.07 -5.36 1.89
N LEU A 41 -9.43 -5.07 3.03
CA LEU A 41 -8.28 -5.85 3.53
C LEU A 41 -8.64 -7.30 3.88
N ALA A 42 -9.90 -7.57 4.26
CA ALA A 42 -10.38 -8.93 4.52
C ALA A 42 -10.38 -9.83 3.26
N HIS A 43 -10.27 -9.22 2.09
CA HIS A 43 -10.25 -9.88 0.79
C HIS A 43 -8.83 -10.07 0.23
N VAL A 44 -7.79 -9.70 0.99
CA VAL A 44 -6.40 -9.86 0.59
C VAL A 44 -5.77 -11.00 1.38
N ASP A 45 -5.22 -12.00 0.68
CA ASP A 45 -4.49 -13.08 1.31
C ASP A 45 -3.27 -12.60 2.11
N ALA A 46 -3.02 -13.27 3.24
CA ALA A 46 -1.96 -12.94 4.18
C ALA A 46 -0.56 -12.82 3.53
N SER A 47 -0.28 -13.61 2.48
CA SER A 47 1.01 -13.61 1.79
C SER A 47 1.33 -12.28 1.10
N PHE A 48 0.32 -11.48 0.72
CA PHE A 48 0.55 -10.16 0.14
C PHE A 48 1.11 -9.17 1.17
N PHE A 49 0.76 -9.32 2.45
CA PHE A 49 1.26 -8.45 3.52
C PHE A 49 2.74 -8.71 3.85
N LEU A 50 3.37 -9.73 3.25
CA LEU A 50 4.81 -9.95 3.30
C LEU A 50 5.59 -9.03 2.32
N GLY A 51 5.25 -7.74 2.33
CA GLY A 51 5.92 -6.69 1.58
C GLY A 51 5.32 -6.32 0.21
N LYS A 52 4.15 -6.86 -0.17
CA LYS A 52 3.44 -6.54 -1.42
C LYS A 52 2.17 -5.70 -1.23
N VAL A 53 1.95 -5.19 -0.02
CA VAL A 53 0.89 -4.21 0.28
C VAL A 53 1.53 -2.92 0.76
N CYS A 54 0.98 -1.78 0.33
CA CYS A 54 1.36 -0.45 0.79
C CYS A 54 0.10 0.40 0.97
N PHE A 55 0.08 1.26 1.99
CA PHE A 55 -0.93 2.29 2.17
C PHE A 55 -0.39 3.62 1.67
N LEU A 56 -1.17 4.33 0.85
CA LEU A 56 -0.86 5.67 0.36
C LEU A 56 -1.90 6.66 0.87
N VAL A 57 -1.51 7.51 1.80
CA VAL A 57 -2.37 8.52 2.41
C VAL A 57 -2.28 9.81 1.62
N THR A 58 -3.43 10.37 1.28
CA THR A 58 -3.57 11.58 0.48
C THR A 58 -4.36 12.64 1.23
N GLY A 59 -4.25 13.90 0.78
CA GLY A 59 -4.95 15.02 1.40
C GLY A 59 -4.29 15.62 2.65
N VAL A 60 -3.08 15.16 2.99
CA VAL A 60 -2.34 15.53 4.22
C VAL A 60 -1.88 16.99 4.32
N GLY A 61 -1.70 17.71 3.21
CA GLY A 61 -1.30 19.13 3.23
C GLY A 61 -2.38 20.11 3.70
N ARG A 62 -3.59 19.63 4.01
CA ARG A 62 -4.69 20.43 4.55
C ARG A 62 -5.17 19.88 5.89
N VAL A 63 -4.33 20.01 6.92
CA VAL A 63 -4.55 19.49 8.29
C VAL A 63 -5.89 19.94 8.88
N ASN A 64 -6.39 21.11 8.47
CA ASN A 64 -7.62 21.73 8.96
C ASN A 64 -8.91 21.03 8.48
N VAL A 65 -8.81 20.08 7.55
CA VAL A 65 -9.94 19.37 6.92
C VAL A 65 -9.81 17.85 7.11
N CYS A 66 -9.00 17.44 8.07
CA CYS A 66 -8.72 16.04 8.34
C CYS A 66 -9.94 15.40 9.03
N SER A 67 -10.58 14.44 8.34
CA SER A 67 -11.73 13.71 8.90
C SER A 67 -11.32 12.43 9.60
N ILE A 68 -10.07 12.01 9.44
CA ILE A 68 -9.48 10.78 9.97
C ILE A 68 -8.29 11.14 10.87
N GLU A 69 -8.16 10.49 12.01
CA GLU A 69 -6.95 10.63 12.84
C GLU A 69 -5.77 9.94 12.17
N MET A 70 -4.62 10.63 12.05
CA MET A 70 -3.42 10.06 11.45
C MET A 70 -2.99 8.76 12.15
N ASN A 71 -3.17 8.71 13.46
CA ASN A 71 -2.91 7.53 14.30
C ASN A 71 -3.70 6.29 13.85
N ALA A 72 -4.93 6.46 13.34
CA ALA A 72 -5.72 5.33 12.84
C ALA A 72 -5.06 4.70 11.61
N VAL A 73 -4.45 5.51 10.74
CA VAL A 73 -3.77 5.02 9.55
C VAL A 73 -2.41 4.43 9.88
N CYS A 74 -1.67 5.00 10.83
CA CYS A 74 -0.43 4.41 11.32
C CYS A 74 -0.67 3.04 11.96
N LYS A 75 -1.67 2.93 12.85
CA LYS A 75 -2.10 1.65 13.44
C LYS A 75 -2.50 0.62 12.39
N LEU A 76 -3.13 1.05 11.29
CA LEU A 76 -3.47 0.16 10.18
C LEU A 76 -2.19 -0.39 9.53
N GLY A 77 -1.20 0.46 9.26
CA GLY A 77 0.12 0.04 8.75
C GLY A 77 0.82 -0.96 9.67
N GLU A 78 0.83 -0.71 10.97
CA GLU A 78 1.40 -1.60 11.99
C GLU A 78 0.68 -2.95 12.02
N THR A 79 -0.65 -2.94 12.07
CA THR A 79 -1.51 -4.14 12.16
C THR A 79 -1.25 -5.07 10.98
N TYR A 80 -1.10 -4.51 9.78
CA TYR A 80 -0.87 -5.28 8.55
C TYR A 80 0.60 -5.36 8.15
N CYS A 81 1.52 -4.94 9.03
CA CYS A 81 2.97 -4.94 8.79
C CYS A 81 3.35 -4.35 7.42
N SER A 82 2.64 -3.31 6.97
CA SER A 82 2.72 -2.78 5.62
C SER A 82 3.10 -1.30 5.63
N PRO A 83 3.95 -0.83 4.70
CA PRO A 83 4.38 0.56 4.65
C PRO A 83 3.22 1.56 4.51
N VAL A 84 3.35 2.71 5.17
CA VAL A 84 2.45 3.86 5.01
C VAL A 84 3.23 5.01 4.39
N LEU A 85 2.77 5.50 3.24
CA LEU A 85 3.33 6.66 2.54
C LEU A 85 2.36 7.83 2.58
N PHE A 86 2.89 9.03 2.75
CA PHE A 86 2.10 10.26 2.71
C PHE A 86 2.39 11.02 1.41
N CYS A 87 1.34 11.45 0.72
CA CYS A 87 1.47 12.18 -0.53
C CYS A 87 0.43 13.29 -0.65
N GLU A 88 0.92 14.49 -0.94
CA GLU A 88 0.07 15.58 -1.37
C GLU A 88 -0.05 15.58 -2.89
N LEU A 89 -1.10 14.93 -3.42
CA LEU A 89 -1.31 14.75 -4.85
C LEU A 89 -1.46 16.07 -5.64
N GLU A 90 -1.85 17.14 -4.96
CA GLU A 90 -2.01 18.49 -5.53
C GLU A 90 -0.66 19.13 -5.91
N LEU A 91 0.43 18.73 -5.23
CA LEU A 91 1.77 19.23 -5.49
C LEU A 91 2.48 18.32 -6.50
N GLU A 92 2.65 18.80 -7.73
CA GLU A 92 3.22 18.02 -8.83
C GLU A 92 4.58 17.39 -8.50
N GLY A 93 5.49 18.14 -7.88
CA GLY A 93 6.80 17.62 -7.48
C GLY A 93 6.71 16.46 -6.49
N ILE A 94 5.83 16.57 -5.49
CA ILE A 94 5.59 15.51 -4.48
C ILE A 94 4.92 14.30 -5.10
N ARG A 95 3.94 14.52 -5.98
CA ARG A 95 3.27 13.46 -6.74
C ARG A 95 4.27 12.68 -7.60
N ASN A 96 5.15 13.37 -8.31
CA ASN A 96 6.16 12.73 -9.16
C ASN A 96 7.17 11.94 -8.33
N ALA A 97 7.67 12.50 -7.22
CA ALA A 97 8.57 11.80 -6.32
C ALA A 97 7.93 10.54 -5.69
N THR A 98 6.66 10.64 -5.30
CA THR A 98 5.87 9.52 -4.76
C THR A 98 5.64 8.45 -5.82
N ALA A 99 5.25 8.83 -7.04
CA ALA A 99 5.07 7.89 -8.14
C ALA A 99 6.38 7.13 -8.44
N GLN A 100 7.52 7.83 -8.48
CA GLN A 100 8.82 7.19 -8.65
C GLN A 100 9.16 6.22 -7.50
N ARG A 101 8.80 6.56 -6.25
CA ARG A 101 8.96 5.66 -5.09
C ARG A 101 8.12 4.39 -5.25
N LEU A 102 6.86 4.52 -5.67
CA LEU A 102 5.97 3.38 -5.94
C LEU A 102 6.49 2.50 -7.08
N VAL A 103 7.03 3.09 -8.16
CA VAL A 103 7.64 2.33 -9.26
C VAL A 103 8.85 1.52 -8.78
N ARG A 104 9.70 2.10 -7.91
CA ARG A 104 10.81 1.36 -7.30
C ARG A 104 10.32 0.21 -6.42
N MET A 105 9.30 0.44 -5.59
CA MET A 105 8.68 -0.60 -4.76
C MET A 105 8.12 -1.74 -5.62
N LEU A 106 7.41 -1.40 -6.69
CA LEU A 106 6.89 -2.37 -7.65
C LEU A 106 8.02 -3.20 -8.27
N GLY A 107 9.11 -2.55 -8.68
CA GLY A 107 10.29 -3.24 -9.22
C GLY A 107 10.88 -4.26 -8.24
N ILE A 108 10.96 -3.92 -6.95
CA ILE A 108 11.38 -4.85 -5.90
C ILE A 108 10.38 -6.01 -5.76
N CYS A 109 9.09 -5.71 -5.66
CA CYS A 109 8.06 -6.72 -5.45
C CYS A 109 7.89 -7.69 -6.64
N ALA A 110 8.16 -7.19 -7.85
CA ALA A 110 8.18 -7.98 -9.08
C ALA A 110 9.42 -8.88 -9.19
N GLY A 111 10.47 -8.62 -8.40
CA GLY A 111 11.74 -9.35 -8.43
C GLY A 111 12.76 -8.79 -9.42
N HIS A 112 12.61 -7.53 -9.85
CA HIS A 112 13.53 -6.87 -10.78
C HIS A 112 14.73 -6.19 -10.10
N THR A 113 14.84 -6.28 -8.77
CA THR A 113 15.97 -5.72 -8.02
C THR A 113 16.84 -6.85 -7.47
N PRO A 114 18.04 -7.08 -8.02
CA PRO A 114 18.94 -8.13 -7.55
C PRO A 114 19.30 -7.93 -6.07
N GLY A 115 19.27 -9.01 -5.29
CA GLY A 115 19.63 -9.00 -3.87
C GLY A 115 18.59 -8.40 -2.91
N VAL A 116 17.46 -7.91 -3.42
CA VAL A 116 16.37 -7.34 -2.59
C VAL A 116 15.04 -8.00 -2.95
N SER A 117 14.39 -8.60 -1.96
CA SER A 117 13.03 -9.14 -2.07
C SER A 117 12.01 -8.23 -1.37
N ALA A 118 10.73 -8.40 -1.67
CA ALA A 118 9.64 -7.73 -0.96
C ALA A 118 9.73 -7.89 0.57
N LEU A 119 10.10 -9.08 1.04
CA LEU A 119 10.22 -9.39 2.47
C LEU A 119 11.43 -8.68 3.10
N SER A 120 12.58 -8.64 2.43
CA SER A 120 13.73 -7.87 2.91
C SER A 120 13.46 -6.36 2.92
N PHE A 121 12.69 -5.89 1.94
CA PHE A 121 12.35 -4.47 1.79
C PHE A 121 11.44 -3.98 2.92
N VAL A 122 10.39 -4.73 3.28
CA VAL A 122 9.52 -4.32 4.40
C VAL A 122 10.26 -4.30 5.73
N SER A 123 11.22 -5.21 5.94
CA SER A 123 12.08 -5.20 7.12
C SER A 123 12.96 -3.94 7.19
N LEU A 124 13.48 -3.47 6.06
CA LEU A 124 14.29 -2.25 5.99
C LEU A 124 13.45 -1.00 6.30
N MET A 125 12.22 -0.94 5.78
CA MET A 125 11.33 0.19 6.02
C MET A 125 10.89 0.32 7.48
N ARG A 126 10.79 -0.80 8.21
CA ARG A 126 10.46 -0.76 9.64
C ARG A 126 11.63 -0.32 10.49
N LYS A 127 12.85 -0.72 10.14
CA LYS A 127 14.05 -0.39 10.92
C LYS A 127 14.36 1.11 10.90
N SER A 128 13.95 1.85 9.87
CA SER A 128 14.11 3.30 9.82
C SER A 128 13.14 4.08 10.70
N ASP A 129 12.08 3.45 11.22
CA ASP A 129 11.10 4.11 12.09
C ASP A 129 11.47 3.96 13.58
N ASP A 130 12.42 3.07 13.92
CA ASP A 130 12.89 2.78 15.30
C ASP A 130 14.22 3.50 15.67
N ASP A 131 14.78 4.31 14.77
CA ASP A 131 15.99 5.15 14.97
C ASP A 131 15.61 6.65 15.03
#